data_AF-A0A843F5X8-F1
#
_entry.id   AF-A0A843F5X8-F1
#
_cell.length_a   1.000
_cell.length_b   1.000
_cell.length_c   1.000
_cell.angle_alpha   90.00
_cell.angle_beta   90.00
_cell.angle_gamma   90.00
#
_symmetry.space_group_name_H-M   'P 1'
#
loop_
_entity.id
_entity.type
_entity.pdbx_description
1 polymer ?
#
loop_
_entity_poly.entity_id
_entity_poly.type
_entity_poly.pdbx_seq_one_letter_code
_entity_poly.pdbx_strand_id
1 'polypeptide(L)'
;TTDVEDVRDFIDQHNIKVYEAPATKTANDEIGLKIVANIVMVGVITKITGIISENAAVEAIKDSVPAGTEEKNIKAFEAGYNLV
;
A
#
# COMPACT_ATOMS: atom_id res chain seq x y z
N THR A 1 10.94 8.13 13.93
CA THR A 1 9.54 7.87 13.57
C THR A 1 8.91 7.22 14.79
N THR A 2 7.59 7.22 14.91
CA THR A 2 6.92 6.40 15.91
C THR A 2 6.92 4.96 15.40
N ASP A 3 7.33 4.01 16.24
CA ASP A 3 7.32 2.57 15.99
C ASP A 3 6.06 1.93 16.62
N VAL A 4 5.70 0.71 16.23
CA VAL A 4 4.58 -0.03 16.84
C VAL A 4 4.80 -0.21 18.34
N GLU A 5 6.06 -0.35 18.75
CA GLU A 5 6.44 -0.51 20.16
C GLU A 5 6.14 0.75 20.99
N ASP A 6 6.12 1.94 20.37
CA ASP A 6 5.78 3.19 21.06
C ASP A 6 4.29 3.26 21.45
N VAL A 7 3.44 2.40 20.86
CA VAL A 7 1.97 2.37 21.07
C VAL A 7 1.43 0.97 21.42
N ARG A 8 2.32 0.05 21.82
CA ARG A 8 2.02 -1.36 22.12
C ARG A 8 0.86 -1.52 23.11
N ASP A 9 0.92 -0.79 24.22
CA ASP A 9 -0.09 -0.87 25.29
C ASP A 9 -1.49 -0.51 24.77
N PHE A 10 -1.59 0.49 23.88
CA PHE A 10 -2.86 0.91 23.29
C PHE A 10 -3.41 -0.16 22.34
N ILE A 11 -2.55 -0.77 21.54
CA ILE A 11 -2.89 -1.86 20.61
C ILE A 11 -3.45 -3.06 21.39
N ASP A 12 -2.72 -3.49 22.43
CA ASP A 12 -3.07 -4.65 23.24
C ASP A 12 -4.37 -4.40 24.02
N GLN A 13 -4.54 -3.20 24.60
CA GLN A 13 -5.75 -2.83 25.34
C GLN A 13 -7.00 -2.78 24.45
N HIS A 14 -6.88 -2.37 23.19
CA HIS A 14 -8.02 -2.22 22.27
C HIS A 14 -8.15 -3.39 21.28
N ASN A 15 -7.33 -4.43 21.42
CA ASN A 15 -7.31 -5.61 20.54
C ASN A 15 -7.23 -5.22 19.05
N ILE A 16 -6.35 -4.28 18.73
CA ILE A 16 -6.18 -3.76 17.36
C ILE A 16 -5.30 -4.73 16.57
N LYS A 17 -5.77 -5.17 15.41
CA LYS A 17 -4.94 -5.93 14.47
C LYS A 17 -4.05 -4.98 13.68
N VAL A 18 -2.74 -5.10 13.87
CA VAL A 18 -1.74 -4.27 13.17
C VAL A 18 -1.18 -4.99 11.96
N TYR A 19 -0.98 -4.23 10.89
CA TYR A 19 -0.31 -4.67 9.66
C TYR A 19 0.79 -3.68 9.32
N GLU A 20 2.00 -4.19 9.07
CA GLU A 20 3.15 -3.38 8.69
C GLU A 20 3.40 -3.50 7.20
N ALA A 21 3.53 -2.36 6.52
CA ALA A 21 3.87 -2.30 5.11
C ALA A 21 4.89 -1.19 4.87
N PRO A 22 6.14 -1.50 4.46
CA PRO A 22 7.19 -0.51 4.27
C PRO A 22 7.05 0.24 2.93
N ALA A 23 5.90 0.89 2.71
CA ALA A 23 5.46 1.39 1.40
C ALA A 23 6.49 2.28 0.67
N THR A 24 7.10 3.24 1.38
CA THR A 24 8.13 4.13 0.79
C THR A 24 9.40 3.37 0.39
N LYS A 25 9.78 2.36 1.17
CA LYS A 25 10.94 1.51 0.86
C LYS A 25 10.62 0.64 -0.34
N THR A 26 9.48 -0.04 -0.36
CA THR A 26 9.01 -0.85 -1.49
C THR A 26 8.94 -0.04 -2.78
N ALA A 27 8.34 1.15 -2.76
CA ALA A 27 8.26 2.02 -3.93
C ALA A 27 9.65 2.45 -4.46
N ASN A 28 10.60 2.67 -3.56
CA ASN A 28 11.97 2.99 -3.93
C ASN A 28 12.72 1.78 -4.51
N ASP A 29 12.66 0.65 -3.81
CA ASP A 29 13.51 -0.50 -4.08
C ASP A 29 13.02 -1.32 -5.29
N GLU A 30 11.69 -1.41 -5.48
CA GLU A 30 11.10 -2.19 -6.59
C GLU A 30 10.77 -1.36 -7.83
N ILE A 31 10.34 -0.10 -7.64
CA ILE A 31 9.87 0.77 -8.74
C ILE A 31 10.88 1.87 -9.09
N GLY A 32 11.83 2.16 -8.18
CA GLY A 32 12.77 3.27 -8.34
C GLY A 32 12.13 4.66 -8.16
N LEU A 33 10.90 4.73 -7.65
CA LEU A 33 10.12 5.96 -7.58
C LEU A 33 9.43 6.10 -6.22
N LYS A 34 10.03 6.84 -5.28
CA LYS A 34 9.42 7.10 -3.96
C LYS A 34 8.03 7.73 -4.04
N ILE A 35 7.73 8.48 -5.10
CA ILE A 35 6.45 9.19 -5.25
C ILE A 35 5.25 8.24 -5.37
N VAL A 36 5.44 6.98 -5.76
CA VAL A 36 4.35 6.00 -5.88
C VAL A 36 4.10 5.18 -4.61
N ALA A 37 4.68 5.58 -3.47
CA ALA A 37 4.47 4.93 -2.17
C ALA A 37 2.99 4.90 -1.74
N ASN A 38 2.21 5.91 -2.12
CA ASN A 38 0.77 5.92 -1.90
C ASN A 38 0.06 4.79 -2.64
N ILE A 39 0.48 4.46 -3.86
CA ILE A 39 -0.12 3.38 -4.64
C ILE A 39 0.24 2.01 -4.07
N VAL A 40 1.46 1.86 -3.52
CA VAL A 40 1.82 0.68 -2.71
C VAL A 40 0.86 0.52 -1.53
N MET A 41 0.56 1.61 -0.81
CA MET A 41 -0.42 1.55 0.30
C MET A 41 -1.83 1.15 -0.16
N VAL A 42 -2.27 1.59 -1.36
CA VAL A 42 -3.56 1.17 -1.93
C VAL A 42 -3.59 -0.34 -2.16
N GLY A 43 -2.51 -0.93 -2.67
CA GLY A 43 -2.36 -2.38 -2.83
C GLY A 43 -2.55 -3.13 -1.51
N VAL A 44 -1.83 -2.68 -0.48
CA VAL A 44 -1.87 -3.25 0.89
C VAL A 44 -3.29 -3.20 1.46
N ILE A 45 -3.95 -2.03 1.43
CA ILE A 45 -5.30 -1.86 1.97
C ILE A 45 -6.32 -2.72 1.21
N THR A 46 -6.19 -2.78 -0.12
CA THR A 46 -7.06 -3.62 -0.97
C THR A 46 -6.95 -5.08 -0.55
N LYS A 47 -5.72 -5.59 -0.37
CA LYS A 47 -5.47 -6.98 0.04
C LYS A 47 -6.00 -7.29 1.44
N ILE A 48 -5.70 -6.45 2.43
CA ILE A 48 -6.04 -6.69 3.84
C ILE A 48 -7.54 -6.62 4.07
N THR A 49 -8.19 -5.62 3.49
CA THR A 49 -9.61 -5.36 3.78
C THR A 49 -10.54 -6.22 2.92
N GLY A 50 -10.14 -6.53 1.68
CA GLY A 50 -11.01 -7.22 0.71
C GLY A 50 -12.28 -6.45 0.33
N ILE A 51 -12.40 -5.18 0.75
CA ILE A 51 -13.58 -4.35 0.49
C ILE A 51 -13.62 -3.90 -0.98
N ILE A 52 -12.45 -3.71 -1.58
CA ILE A 52 -12.26 -3.33 -2.98
C ILE A 52 -11.74 -4.55 -3.71
N SER A 53 -12.34 -4.91 -4.86
CA SER A 53 -11.78 -5.96 -5.70
C SER A 53 -10.48 -5.48 -6.35
N GLU A 54 -9.53 -6.39 -6.58
CA GLU A 54 -8.27 -6.07 -7.24
C GLU A 54 -8.49 -5.36 -8.58
N ASN A 55 -9.40 -5.89 -9.41
CA ASN A 55 -9.75 -5.29 -10.69
C ASN A 55 -10.31 -3.86 -10.53
N ALA A 56 -11.19 -3.62 -9.56
CA ALA A 56 -11.75 -2.28 -9.36
C ALA A 56 -10.67 -1.27 -8.91
N ALA A 57 -9.72 -1.70 -8.07
CA ALA A 57 -8.59 -0.87 -7.68
C ALA A 57 -7.68 -0.55 -8.88
N VAL A 58 -7.35 -1.56 -9.70
CA VAL A 58 -6.52 -1.39 -10.90
C VAL A 58 -7.15 -0.41 -11.90
N GLU A 59 -8.44 -0.53 -12.19
CA GLU A 59 -9.13 0.39 -13.10
C GLU A 59 -9.20 1.80 -12.53
N ALA A 60 -9.52 1.96 -11.24
CA ALA A 60 -9.52 3.27 -10.59
C ALA A 60 -8.12 3.94 -10.61
N ILE A 61 -7.05 3.15 -10.48
CA ILE A 61 -5.68 3.68 -10.60
C ILE A 61 -5.44 4.20 -12.02
N LYS A 62 -5.75 3.41 -13.06
CA LYS A 62 -5.58 3.84 -14.47
C LYS A 62 -6.33 5.14 -14.77
N ASP A 63 -7.54 5.30 -14.24
CA ASP A 63 -8.36 6.50 -14.43
C ASP A 63 -7.84 7.74 -13.68
N SER A 64 -7.07 7.55 -12.61
CA SER A 64 -6.66 8.64 -11.70
C SER A 64 -5.24 9.15 -11.93
N VAL A 65 -4.35 8.33 -12.49
CA VAL A 65 -2.93 8.66 -12.65
C VAL A 65 -2.66 9.42 -13.95
N PRO A 66 -1.56 10.19 -14.04
CA PRO A 66 -1.19 10.87 -15.28
C PRO A 66 -0.99 9.89 -16.43
N ALA A 67 -1.42 10.30 -17.63
CA ALA A 67 -1.24 9.52 -18.84
C ALA A 67 0.24 9.16 -19.07
N GLY A 68 0.50 7.89 -19.40
CA GLY A 68 1.85 7.35 -19.60
C GLY A 68 2.59 6.96 -18.32
N THR A 69 1.92 7.01 -17.16
CA THR A 69 2.48 6.55 -15.86
C THR A 69 1.79 5.30 -15.32
N GLU A 70 0.81 4.76 -16.03
CA GLU A 70 -0.06 3.66 -15.61
C GLU A 70 0.76 2.44 -15.22
N GLU A 71 1.71 2.03 -16.07
CA GLU A 71 2.52 0.83 -15.83
C GLU A 71 3.25 0.87 -14.48
N LYS A 72 3.85 2.01 -14.13
CA LYS A 72 4.61 2.15 -12.88
C LYS A 72 3.68 2.18 -11.67
N ASN A 73 2.50 2.79 -11.79
CA ASN A 73 1.52 2.82 -10.72
C ASN A 73 0.88 1.44 -10.52
N ILE A 74 0.55 0.70 -11.59
CA ILE A 74 0.05 -0.68 -11.47
C ILE A 74 1.10 -1.60 -10.83
N LYS A 75 2.37 -1.52 -11.24
CA LYS A 75 3.45 -2.27 -10.57
C LYS A 75 3.59 -1.90 -9.10
N ALA A 76 3.45 -0.61 -8.75
CA ALA A 76 3.47 -0.20 -7.35
C ALA A 76 2.29 -0.76 -6.55
N PHE A 77 1.10 -0.81 -7.15
CA PHE A 77 -0.08 -1.42 -6.54
C PHE A 77 0.15 -2.90 -6.29
N GLU A 78 0.61 -3.63 -7.31
CA GLU A 78 0.92 -5.06 -7.20
C GLU A 78 1.98 -5.34 -6.14
N ALA A 79 3.06 -4.54 -6.09
CA ALA A 79 4.08 -4.65 -5.05
C ALA A 79 3.46 -4.51 -3.65
N GLY A 80 2.56 -3.53 -3.47
CA GLY A 80 1.81 -3.37 -2.22
C GLY A 80 0.86 -4.52 -1.91
N TYR A 81 0.11 -4.99 -2.90
CA TYR A 81 -0.86 -6.08 -2.77
C TYR A 81 -0.19 -7.40 -2.34
N ASN A 82 1.07 -7.60 -2.71
CA ASN A 82 1.86 -8.79 -2.41
C ASN A 82 2.68 -8.70 -1.10
N LEU A 83 2.63 -7.58 -0.37
CA LEU A 83 3.37 -7.41 0.91
C LEU A 83 2.73 -8.13 2.10
N VAL A 84 1.43 -8.46 2.01
CA VAL A 84 0.58 -8.86 3.15
C VAL A 84 -0.32 -10.05 2.85
#